data_AF-A0A7C0ZT57-F1
#
_entry.id   AF-A0A7C0ZT57-F1
#
_cell.length_a   1.000
_cell.length_b   1.000
_cell.length_c   1.000
_cell.angle_alpha   90.00
_cell.angle_beta   90.00
_cell.angle_gamma   90.00
#
_symmetry.space_group_name_H-M   'P 1'
#
loop_
_entity.id
_entity.type
_entity.pdbx_description
1 polymer ?
#
loop_
_entity_poly.entity_id
_entity_poly.type
_entity_poly.pdbx_seq_one_letter_code
_entity_poly.pdbx_strand_id
1 'polypeptide(L)'
;MKAQQVNVLSEKKLRSIVVEVLEVILSKNIENLEPQYSEDIGFFYPDVLPIASKYNVSEESLLKELTKMGVLKEEPFKHVIRCPSCQSVKLISHFKCPNCGSPEIFRRTAFTHILCGYIGILEEAEEKNGVRICPKCGNPIKKDEYEVIGMMFHCKNCGFQTEAPYPAYECQLCGRKFDYQDADYHQYFRYVVVKEKIKELLLENFRILMQGALQKRGIRAQINTHITGKSGLSHSTDVLVLGKNKQITIDLVIDRDDVFKILGKSVDADAYDHLALIRQGVEVTPSIQENPRTVIVIFDNLMEGIETAAEKVEEMLRG
;
A
#
# COMPACT_ATOMS: atom_id res chain seq x y z
N MET A 1 5.74 -8.51 -17.85
CA MET A 1 4.93 -9.69 -17.45
C MET A 1 3.67 -9.18 -16.76
N LYS A 2 2.50 -9.75 -17.00
CA LYS A 2 1.30 -9.38 -16.22
C LYS A 2 1.48 -9.89 -14.80
N ALA A 3 1.35 -9.00 -13.82
CA ALA A 3 1.37 -9.39 -12.41
C ALA A 3 0.27 -10.42 -12.15
N GLN A 4 0.60 -11.47 -11.39
CA GLN A 4 -0.37 -12.52 -11.07
C GLN A 4 -1.23 -12.08 -9.89
N GLN A 5 -2.45 -12.60 -9.82
CA GLN A 5 -3.29 -12.47 -8.63
C GLN A 5 -2.74 -13.36 -7.51
N VAL A 6 -2.90 -12.90 -6.27
CA VAL A 6 -2.44 -13.60 -5.07
C VAL A 6 -3.08 -14.99 -4.90
N ASN A 7 -4.31 -15.18 -5.37
CA ASN A 7 -5.05 -16.45 -5.31
C ASN A 7 -4.43 -17.61 -6.13
N VAL A 8 -3.44 -17.34 -6.98
CA VAL A 8 -2.72 -18.35 -7.77
C VAL A 8 -1.47 -18.86 -7.03
N LEU A 9 -1.09 -18.24 -5.91
CA LEU A 9 0.13 -18.59 -5.19
C LEU A 9 -0.05 -19.85 -4.32
N SER A 10 1.04 -20.60 -4.15
CA SER A 10 1.08 -21.65 -3.12
C SER A 10 0.99 -21.03 -1.73
N GLU A 11 0.38 -21.75 -0.79
CA GLU A 11 0.21 -21.29 0.60
C GLU A 11 1.53 -20.85 1.24
N LYS A 12 2.61 -21.60 1.00
CA LYS A 12 3.96 -21.26 1.46
C LYS A 12 4.44 -19.90 0.92
N LYS A 13 4.17 -19.62 -0.36
CA LYS A 13 4.60 -18.36 -0.99
C LYS A 13 3.76 -17.19 -0.49
N LEU A 14 2.44 -17.37 -0.35
CA LEU A 14 1.55 -16.37 0.25
C LEU A 14 2.01 -16.02 1.66
N ARG A 15 2.33 -17.03 2.47
CA ARG A 15 2.83 -16.84 3.83
C ARG A 15 4.09 -15.99 3.91
N SER A 16 5.06 -16.28 3.05
CA SER A 16 6.30 -15.51 2.95
C SER A 16 6.03 -14.03 2.62
N ILE A 17 5.10 -13.77 1.70
CA ILE A 17 4.70 -12.41 1.32
C ILE A 17 4.04 -11.71 2.50
N VAL A 18 3.08 -12.35 3.16
CA VAL A 18 2.35 -11.77 4.29
C VAL A 18 3.32 -11.40 5.41
N VAL A 19 4.18 -12.33 5.84
CA VAL A 19 5.17 -12.06 6.89
C VAL A 19 6.04 -10.86 6.55
N GLU A 20 6.54 -10.78 5.32
CA GLU A 20 7.39 -9.67 4.88
C GLU A 20 6.63 -8.32 4.89
N VAL A 21 5.35 -8.30 4.52
CA VAL A 21 4.54 -7.06 4.64
C VAL A 21 4.32 -6.67 6.10
N LEU A 22 4.00 -7.64 6.97
CA LEU A 22 3.76 -7.40 8.39
C LEU A 22 5.02 -6.82 9.07
N GLU A 23 6.20 -7.37 8.74
CA GLU A 23 7.49 -6.85 9.22
C GLU A 23 7.77 -5.43 8.75
N VAL A 24 7.50 -5.11 7.48
CA VAL A 24 7.65 -3.74 6.96
C VAL A 24 6.74 -2.77 7.69
N ILE A 25 5.48 -3.15 7.91
CA ILE A 25 4.52 -2.32 8.67
C ILE A 25 5.02 -2.06 10.08
N LEU A 26 5.49 -3.10 10.78
CA LEU A 26 5.98 -2.96 12.14
C LEU A 26 7.29 -2.17 12.24
N SER A 27 8.27 -2.44 11.37
CA SER A 27 9.61 -1.82 11.38
C SER A 27 9.54 -0.32 11.16
N LYS A 28 8.66 0.11 10.26
CA LYS A 28 8.44 1.52 9.95
C LYS A 28 7.35 2.17 10.81
N ASN A 29 6.72 1.43 11.73
CA ASN A 29 5.56 1.85 12.52
C ASN A 29 4.47 2.50 11.64
N ILE A 30 4.14 1.83 10.54
CA ILE A 30 3.15 2.32 9.56
C ILE A 30 1.76 2.21 10.16
N GLU A 31 1.03 3.31 10.17
CA GLU A 31 -0.37 3.34 10.58
C GLU A 31 -1.32 3.32 9.39
N ASN A 32 -0.87 3.85 8.25
CA ASN A 32 -1.64 3.95 7.01
C ASN A 32 -0.76 3.66 5.80
N LEU A 33 -1.21 2.77 4.92
CA LEU A 33 -0.63 2.58 3.60
C LEU A 33 -1.40 3.45 2.61
N GLU A 34 -0.74 4.51 2.12
CA GLU A 34 -1.33 5.45 1.16
C GLU A 34 -0.68 5.33 -0.22
N PRO A 35 -1.46 5.45 -1.29
CA PRO A 35 -0.93 5.43 -2.64
C PRO A 35 -0.27 6.78 -2.97
N GLN A 36 0.92 6.73 -3.53
CA GLN A 36 1.64 7.88 -4.07
C GLN A 36 1.56 7.88 -5.59
N TYR A 37 1.81 9.03 -6.22
CA TYR A 37 1.84 9.18 -7.66
C TYR A 37 3.25 9.48 -8.15
N SER A 38 3.69 8.81 -9.21
CA SER A 38 4.84 9.21 -10.01
C SER A 38 4.50 9.26 -11.49
N GLU A 39 5.22 10.10 -12.24
CA GLU A 39 5.05 10.19 -13.68
C GLU A 39 5.42 8.91 -14.41
N ASP A 40 6.30 8.07 -13.84
CA ASP A 40 6.81 6.87 -14.50
C ASP A 40 5.83 5.71 -14.47
N ILE A 41 5.30 5.38 -13.29
CA ILE A 41 4.49 4.17 -13.06
C ILE A 41 3.04 4.48 -12.66
N GLY A 42 2.69 5.74 -12.41
CA GLY A 42 1.36 6.14 -11.97
C GLY A 42 1.19 6.03 -10.47
N PHE A 43 0.03 5.55 -10.01
CA PHE A 43 -0.22 5.36 -8.58
C PHE A 43 0.33 4.02 -8.09
N PHE A 44 1.01 4.02 -6.93
CA PHE A 44 1.61 2.85 -6.31
C PHE A 44 1.68 3.01 -4.78
N TYR A 45 1.85 1.93 -4.04
CA TYR A 45 2.01 1.91 -2.58
C TYR A 45 3.50 1.69 -2.24
N PRO A 46 4.24 2.71 -1.78
CA PRO A 46 5.69 2.67 -1.66
C PRO A 46 6.22 1.51 -0.81
N ASP A 47 5.51 1.18 0.26
CA ASP A 47 5.91 0.12 1.20
C ASP A 47 5.51 -1.29 0.74
N VAL A 48 4.60 -1.39 -0.24
CA VAL A 48 4.08 -2.66 -0.77
C VAL A 48 4.71 -2.99 -2.12
N LEU A 49 4.99 -1.99 -2.96
CA LEU A 49 5.56 -2.13 -4.30
C LEU A 49 6.82 -3.01 -4.35
N PRO A 50 7.82 -2.86 -3.44
CA PRO A 50 9.02 -3.70 -3.47
C PRO A 50 8.70 -5.19 -3.26
N ILE A 51 7.79 -5.48 -2.33
CA ILE A 51 7.36 -6.83 -1.99
C ILE A 51 6.53 -7.40 -3.15
N ALA A 52 5.54 -6.66 -3.62
CA ALA A 52 4.69 -7.06 -4.74
C ALA A 52 5.53 -7.39 -5.99
N SER A 53 6.54 -6.56 -6.29
CA SER A 53 7.49 -6.77 -7.39
C SER A 53 8.34 -8.01 -7.18
N LYS A 54 8.92 -8.20 -5.98
CA LYS A 54 9.74 -9.38 -5.63
C LYS A 54 9.00 -10.70 -5.89
N TYR A 55 7.70 -10.75 -5.59
CA TYR A 55 6.91 -11.97 -5.77
C TYR A 55 6.09 -12.03 -7.06
N ASN A 56 6.18 -11.00 -7.91
CA ASN A 56 5.45 -10.83 -9.16
C ASN A 56 3.92 -10.88 -8.99
N VAL A 57 3.41 -10.21 -7.96
CA VAL A 57 1.98 -10.02 -7.68
C VAL A 57 1.58 -8.56 -7.81
N SER A 58 0.29 -8.29 -8.00
CA SER A 58 -0.18 -6.90 -8.00
C SER A 58 -0.33 -6.36 -6.57
N GLU A 59 0.03 -5.10 -6.35
CA GLU A 59 -0.14 -4.41 -5.06
C GLU A 59 -1.61 -4.44 -4.62
N GLU A 60 -2.54 -4.15 -5.54
CA GLU A 60 -3.97 -4.16 -5.27
C GLU A 60 -4.46 -5.54 -4.78
N SER A 61 -4.00 -6.63 -5.41
CA SER A 61 -4.37 -7.98 -4.97
C SER A 61 -3.80 -8.33 -3.59
N LEU A 62 -2.59 -7.86 -3.28
CA LEU A 62 -1.95 -8.09 -1.98
C LEU A 62 -2.66 -7.31 -0.88
N LEU A 63 -2.96 -6.03 -1.10
CA LEU A 63 -3.70 -5.19 -0.17
C LEU A 63 -5.12 -5.72 0.08
N LYS A 64 -5.82 -6.18 -0.96
CA LYS A 64 -7.12 -6.84 -0.81
C LYS A 64 -7.02 -8.11 0.03
N GLU A 65 -5.98 -8.91 -0.14
CA GLU A 65 -5.80 -10.13 0.65
C GLU A 65 -5.54 -9.82 2.12
N LEU A 66 -4.67 -8.84 2.41
CA LEU A 66 -4.43 -8.37 3.78
C LEU A 66 -5.69 -7.76 4.42
N THR A 67 -6.54 -7.13 3.62
CA THR A 67 -7.85 -6.63 4.07
C THR A 67 -8.79 -7.78 4.44
N LYS A 68 -8.85 -8.85 3.64
CA LYS A 68 -9.62 -10.06 3.99
C LYS A 68 -9.10 -10.74 5.25
N MET A 69 -7.79 -10.71 5.49
CA MET A 69 -7.16 -11.23 6.71
C MET A 69 -7.42 -10.32 7.93
N GLY A 70 -8.02 -9.15 7.75
CA GLY A 70 -8.31 -8.18 8.81
C GLY A 70 -7.11 -7.36 9.27
N VAL A 71 -5.96 -7.47 8.58
CA VAL A 71 -4.75 -6.68 8.86
C VAL A 71 -4.94 -5.22 8.48
N LEU A 72 -5.71 -5.01 7.42
CA LEU A 72 -5.96 -3.71 6.84
C LEU A 72 -7.45 -3.43 6.82
N LYS A 73 -7.80 -2.16 6.99
CA LYS A 73 -9.14 -1.64 6.72
C LYS A 73 -9.04 -0.63 5.58
N GLU A 74 -9.83 -0.84 4.54
CA GLU A 74 -9.88 0.06 3.39
C GLU A 74 -10.68 1.32 3.69
N GLU A 75 -10.15 2.47 3.26
CA GLU A 75 -10.82 3.78 3.28
C GLU A 75 -10.66 4.47 1.92
N PRO A 76 -11.74 5.03 1.33
CA PRO A 76 -11.64 5.73 0.05
C PRO A 76 -10.61 6.87 0.09
N PHE A 77 -9.68 6.88 -0.87
CA PHE A 77 -8.65 7.92 -0.95
C PHE A 77 -8.83 8.82 -2.17
N LYS A 78 -8.79 8.26 -3.38
CA LYS A 78 -8.89 9.05 -4.61
C LYS A 78 -9.53 8.27 -5.76
N HIS A 79 -10.45 8.91 -6.45
CA HIS A 79 -10.95 8.44 -7.74
C HIS A 79 -10.12 9.04 -8.87
N VAL A 80 -9.70 8.20 -9.81
CA VAL A 80 -8.97 8.64 -11.00
C VAL A 80 -9.54 8.02 -12.26
N ILE A 81 -9.29 8.70 -13.37
CA ILE A 81 -9.57 8.18 -14.70
C ILE A 81 -8.35 7.41 -15.18
N ARG A 82 -8.57 6.18 -15.61
CA ARG A 82 -7.54 5.33 -16.24
C ARG A 82 -7.95 4.97 -17.66
N CYS A 83 -6.95 4.64 -18.47
CA CYS A 83 -7.18 4.08 -19.79
C CYS A 83 -7.92 2.74 -19.67
N PRO A 84 -9.09 2.56 -20.31
CA PRO A 84 -9.84 1.30 -20.25
C PRO A 84 -9.12 0.12 -20.93
N SER A 85 -8.09 0.36 -21.76
CA SER A 85 -7.29 -0.72 -22.37
C SER A 85 -6.11 -1.18 -21.52
N CYS A 86 -5.37 -0.25 -20.91
CA CYS A 86 -4.09 -0.57 -20.26
C CYS A 86 -3.99 -0.06 -18.82
N GLN A 87 -5.05 0.54 -18.28
CA GLN A 87 -5.15 1.08 -16.92
C GLN A 87 -4.14 2.19 -16.59
N SER A 88 -3.44 2.72 -17.60
CA SER A 88 -2.54 3.87 -17.42
C SER A 88 -3.30 5.13 -17.03
N VAL A 89 -2.73 5.90 -16.11
CA VAL A 89 -3.16 7.25 -15.72
C VAL A 89 -2.48 8.36 -16.55
N LYS A 90 -1.54 8.01 -17.45
CA LYS A 90 -0.88 8.98 -18.34
C LYS A 90 -1.80 9.32 -19.51
N LEU A 91 -2.64 10.33 -19.30
CA LEU A 91 -3.68 10.73 -20.24
C LEU A 91 -3.49 12.19 -20.67
N ILE A 92 -3.58 12.46 -21.97
CA ILE A 92 -3.82 13.81 -22.47
C ILE A 92 -5.34 14.03 -22.46
N SER A 93 -5.78 14.99 -21.67
CA SER A 93 -7.19 15.42 -21.66
C SER A 93 -7.42 16.46 -22.74
N HIS A 94 -8.57 16.35 -23.41
CA HIS A 94 -9.05 17.30 -24.40
C HIS A 94 -10.58 17.31 -24.40
N PHE A 95 -11.17 18.20 -25.19
CA PHE A 95 -12.61 18.25 -25.38
C PHE A 95 -13.01 17.72 -26.75
N LYS A 96 -14.22 17.18 -26.86
CA LYS A 96 -14.84 16.80 -28.12
C LYS A 96 -16.24 17.37 -28.25
N CYS A 97 -16.67 17.58 -29.50
CA CYS A 97 -18.01 18.02 -29.84
C CYS A 97 -19.04 16.95 -29.43
N PRO A 98 -20.08 17.30 -28.64
CA PRO A 98 -21.17 16.38 -28.31
C PRO A 98 -21.95 15.86 -29.53
N ASN A 99 -22.02 16.65 -30.60
CA ASN A 99 -22.81 16.34 -31.79
C ASN A 99 -22.10 15.40 -32.79
N CYS A 100 -20.82 15.67 -33.09
CA CYS A 100 -20.09 14.91 -34.11
C CYS A 100 -18.82 14.19 -33.61
N GLY A 101 -18.47 14.34 -32.33
CA GLY A 101 -17.28 13.73 -31.73
C GLY A 101 -15.94 14.35 -32.14
N SER A 102 -15.92 15.39 -32.99
CA SER A 102 -14.68 16.05 -33.41
C SER A 102 -13.93 16.70 -32.23
N PRO A 103 -12.60 16.59 -32.14
CA PRO A 103 -11.78 17.30 -31.16
C PRO A 103 -11.54 18.77 -31.51
N GLU A 104 -11.92 19.22 -32.72
CA GLU A 104 -11.78 20.61 -33.18
C GLU A 104 -12.87 21.51 -32.56
N ILE A 105 -12.81 21.66 -31.23
CA ILE A 105 -13.74 22.45 -30.44
C ILE A 105 -13.00 23.59 -29.75
N PHE A 106 -13.49 24.81 -29.96
CA PHE A 106 -12.80 26.02 -29.53
C PHE A 106 -13.69 26.84 -28.61
N ARG A 107 -13.10 27.37 -27.54
CA ARG A 107 -13.77 28.32 -26.66
C ARG A 107 -14.02 29.64 -27.41
N ARG A 108 -15.22 30.17 -27.28
CA ARG A 108 -15.66 31.48 -27.77
C ARG A 108 -16.27 32.26 -26.62
N THR A 109 -15.68 33.40 -26.32
CA THR A 109 -16.09 34.31 -25.24
C THR A 109 -16.80 35.51 -25.87
N ALA A 110 -18.11 35.60 -25.66
CA ALA A 110 -18.90 36.74 -26.09
C ALA A 110 -18.65 37.93 -25.14
N PHE A 111 -18.38 39.11 -25.69
CA PHE A 111 -18.10 40.31 -24.91
C PHE A 111 -18.84 41.54 -25.44
N THR A 112 -19.12 42.51 -24.57
CA THR A 112 -19.54 43.88 -24.91
C THR A 112 -18.36 44.82 -24.69
N HIS A 113 -17.94 45.57 -25.70
CA HIS A 113 -17.01 46.69 -25.54
C HIS A 113 -17.77 47.89 -24.95
N ILE A 114 -17.48 48.25 -23.70
CA ILE A 114 -18.24 49.24 -22.91
C ILE A 114 -18.25 50.61 -23.61
N LEU A 115 -17.11 51.03 -24.18
CA LEU A 115 -16.94 52.35 -24.76
C LEU A 115 -17.81 52.61 -26.01
N CYS A 116 -18.15 51.57 -26.79
CA CYS A 116 -18.87 51.74 -28.06
C CYS A 116 -20.07 50.81 -28.24
N GLY A 117 -20.34 49.95 -27.26
CA GLY A 117 -21.41 48.95 -27.27
C GLY A 117 -21.24 47.85 -28.33
N TYR A 118 -20.02 47.58 -28.82
CA TYR A 118 -19.79 46.49 -29.77
C TYR A 118 -19.93 45.14 -29.06
N ILE A 119 -20.70 44.21 -29.63
CA ILE A 119 -20.79 42.83 -29.15
C ILE A 119 -20.07 41.92 -30.14
N GLY A 120 -19.16 41.09 -29.66
CA GLY A 120 -18.41 40.16 -30.52
C GLY A 120 -17.79 38.99 -29.76
N ILE A 121 -16.99 38.19 -30.45
CA ILE A 121 -16.23 37.07 -29.88
C ILE A 121 -14.79 37.52 -29.65
N LEU A 122 -14.31 37.39 -28.41
CA LEU A 122 -13.00 37.91 -28.01
C LEU A 122 -11.86 37.21 -28.73
N GLU A 123 -11.96 35.90 -28.92
CA GLU A 123 -10.98 35.07 -29.64
C GLU A 123 -10.92 35.36 -31.16
N GLU A 124 -11.91 36.06 -31.72
CA GLU A 124 -11.96 36.45 -33.13
C GLU A 124 -11.49 37.89 -33.36
N ALA A 125 -11.31 38.68 -32.29
CA ALA A 125 -10.83 40.05 -32.41
C ALA A 125 -9.37 40.08 -32.89
N GLU A 126 -9.07 40.95 -33.86
CA GLU A 126 -7.72 41.12 -34.39
C GLU A 126 -6.75 41.54 -33.27
N GLU A 127 -5.60 40.89 -33.20
CA GLU A 127 -4.56 41.19 -32.23
C GLU A 127 -3.40 41.94 -32.89
N LYS A 128 -3.12 43.15 -32.42
CA LYS A 128 -2.00 44.00 -32.87
C LYS A 128 -1.08 44.26 -31.69
N ASN A 129 0.19 43.86 -31.80
CA ASN A 129 1.21 44.05 -30.75
C ASN A 129 0.79 43.52 -29.37
N GLY A 130 0.11 42.37 -29.31
CA GLY A 130 -0.36 41.77 -28.04
C GLY A 130 -1.67 42.37 -27.50
N VAL A 131 -2.32 43.27 -28.25
CA VAL A 131 -3.54 43.96 -27.84
C VAL A 131 -4.65 43.69 -28.85
N ARG A 132 -5.80 43.21 -28.35
CA ARG A 132 -7.00 43.00 -29.18
C ARG A 132 -7.65 44.33 -29.52
N ILE A 133 -8.08 44.49 -30.77
CA ILE A 133 -8.66 45.74 -31.28
C ILE A 133 -10.15 45.55 -31.57
N CYS A 134 -10.96 46.51 -31.11
CA CYS A 134 -12.39 46.54 -31.40
C CYS A 134 -12.60 46.82 -32.90
N PRO A 135 -13.28 45.94 -33.65
CA PRO A 135 -13.50 46.13 -35.08
C PRO A 135 -14.47 47.27 -35.39
N LYS A 136 -15.30 47.70 -34.41
CA LYS A 136 -16.27 48.79 -34.58
C LYS A 136 -15.65 50.18 -34.45
N CYS A 137 -14.73 50.38 -33.50
CA CYS A 137 -14.21 51.71 -33.18
C CYS A 137 -12.68 51.83 -33.27
N GLY A 138 -11.97 50.73 -33.54
CA GLY A 138 -10.51 50.70 -33.65
C GLY A 138 -9.76 50.86 -32.32
N ASN A 139 -10.46 51.01 -31.19
CA ASN A 139 -9.82 51.13 -29.88
C ASN A 139 -9.41 49.77 -29.32
N PRO A 140 -8.37 49.71 -28.46
CA PRO A 140 -8.02 48.52 -27.69
C PRO A 140 -9.19 47.96 -26.86
N ILE A 141 -9.31 46.63 -26.80
CA ILE A 141 -10.21 45.90 -25.91
C ILE A 141 -9.43 45.59 -24.62
N LYS A 142 -9.34 46.56 -23.70
CA LYS A 142 -8.67 46.37 -22.41
C LYS A 142 -9.58 45.72 -21.37
N LYS A 143 -9.00 45.05 -20.39
CA LYS A 143 -9.73 44.29 -19.36
C LYS A 143 -10.84 45.09 -18.64
N ASP A 144 -10.64 46.39 -18.43
CA ASP A 144 -11.60 47.26 -17.75
C ASP A 144 -12.56 48.00 -18.72
N GLU A 145 -12.41 47.77 -20.03
CA GLU A 145 -13.14 48.44 -21.10
C GLU A 145 -14.10 47.48 -21.83
N TYR A 146 -14.18 46.20 -21.42
CA TYR A 146 -15.18 45.24 -21.89
C TYR A 146 -15.79 44.40 -20.77
N GLU A 147 -16.98 43.89 -21.02
CA GLU A 147 -17.70 42.95 -20.15
C GLU A 147 -17.92 41.63 -20.88
N VAL A 148 -17.66 40.50 -20.22
CA VAL A 148 -17.97 39.16 -20.77
C VAL A 148 -19.46 38.90 -20.56
N ILE A 149 -20.18 38.64 -21.65
CA ILE A 149 -21.63 38.38 -21.65
C ILE A 149 -21.91 36.88 -21.60
N GLY A 150 -20.99 36.05 -22.10
CA GLY A 150 -21.17 34.61 -22.10
C GLY A 150 -19.95 33.87 -22.64
N MET A 151 -19.90 32.56 -22.37
CA MET A 151 -18.87 31.67 -22.87
C MET A 151 -19.54 30.43 -23.46
N MET A 152 -19.15 30.07 -24.68
CA MET A 152 -19.59 28.85 -25.34
C MET A 152 -18.41 28.18 -26.05
N PHE A 153 -18.62 26.96 -26.48
CA PHE A 153 -17.71 26.21 -27.32
C PHE A 153 -18.32 26.02 -28.70
N HIS A 154 -17.50 26.18 -29.73
CA HIS A 154 -17.90 26.03 -31.12
C HIS A 154 -17.08 24.93 -31.80
N CYS A 155 -17.77 23.97 -32.42
CA CYS A 155 -17.12 22.94 -33.22
C CYS A 155 -16.83 23.44 -34.63
N LYS A 156 -15.56 23.45 -35.03
CA LYS A 156 -15.16 23.86 -36.39
C LYS A 156 -15.66 22.90 -37.47
N ASN A 157 -15.83 21.61 -37.16
CA ASN A 157 -16.21 20.60 -38.15
C ASN A 157 -17.70 20.59 -38.50
N CYS A 158 -18.59 20.77 -37.51
CA CYS A 158 -20.04 20.70 -37.74
C CYS A 158 -20.81 21.97 -37.38
N GLY A 159 -20.13 23.01 -36.87
CA GLY A 159 -20.74 24.27 -36.46
C GLY A 159 -21.52 24.20 -35.14
N PHE A 160 -21.61 23.04 -34.50
CA PHE A 160 -22.37 22.86 -33.27
C PHE A 160 -21.81 23.74 -32.14
N GLN A 161 -22.71 24.44 -31.46
CA GLN A 161 -22.40 25.28 -30.30
C GLN A 161 -22.89 24.60 -29.01
N THR A 162 -22.05 24.57 -27.98
CA THR A 162 -22.37 23.96 -26.69
C THR A 162 -21.70 24.73 -25.55
N GLU A 163 -22.33 24.80 -24.39
CA GLU A 163 -21.69 25.32 -23.17
C GLU A 163 -20.83 24.25 -22.48
N ALA A 164 -21.16 22.97 -22.70
CA ALA A 164 -20.53 21.82 -22.08
C ALA A 164 -20.01 20.86 -23.16
N PRO A 165 -18.78 21.02 -23.65
CA PRO A 165 -18.16 20.04 -24.51
C PRO A 165 -17.84 18.78 -23.71
N TYR A 166 -17.80 17.63 -24.37
CA TYR A 166 -17.54 16.37 -23.67
C TYR A 166 -16.04 16.18 -23.43
N PRO A 167 -15.61 15.84 -22.20
CA PRO A 167 -14.23 15.49 -21.95
C PRO A 167 -13.86 14.18 -22.67
N ALA A 168 -12.66 14.17 -23.22
CA ALA A 168 -12.07 13.04 -23.92
C ALA A 168 -10.58 12.91 -23.55
N TYR A 169 -10.05 11.71 -23.74
CA TYR A 169 -8.74 11.31 -23.26
C TYR A 169 -7.99 10.54 -24.34
N GLU A 170 -6.68 10.78 -24.43
CA GLU A 170 -5.75 9.99 -25.24
C GLU A 170 -4.65 9.41 -24.34
N CYS A 171 -4.57 8.09 -24.30
CA CYS A 171 -3.59 7.39 -23.49
C CYS A 171 -2.18 7.51 -24.10
N GLN A 172 -1.25 8.10 -23.36
CA GLN A 172 0.15 8.25 -23.80
C GLN A 172 0.92 6.93 -23.84
N LEU A 173 0.41 5.87 -23.21
CA LEU A 173 1.06 4.57 -23.16
C LEU A 173 0.63 3.62 -24.29
N CYS A 174 -0.64 3.63 -24.69
CA CYS A 174 -1.16 2.70 -25.71
C CYS A 174 -1.86 3.38 -26.90
N GLY A 175 -1.97 4.71 -26.90
CA GLY A 175 -2.63 5.49 -27.97
C GLY A 175 -4.16 5.39 -28.00
N ARG A 176 -4.79 4.63 -27.09
CA ARG A 176 -6.26 4.52 -27.05
C ARG A 176 -6.87 5.89 -26.77
N LYS A 177 -7.80 6.28 -27.64
CA LYS A 177 -8.70 7.42 -27.46
C LYS A 177 -10.02 6.92 -26.88
N PHE A 178 -10.54 7.62 -25.88
CA PHE A 178 -11.78 7.28 -25.18
C PHE A 178 -12.36 8.55 -24.54
N ASP A 179 -13.59 8.50 -24.07
CA ASP A 179 -14.24 9.62 -23.38
C ASP A 179 -14.63 9.27 -21.95
N TYR A 180 -15.40 10.15 -21.31
CA TYR A 180 -15.91 9.92 -19.96
C TYR A 180 -16.89 8.75 -19.84
N GLN A 181 -17.53 8.29 -20.91
CA GLN A 181 -18.42 7.13 -20.85
C GLN A 181 -17.62 5.83 -20.85
N ASP A 182 -16.54 5.79 -21.64
CA ASP A 182 -15.67 4.64 -21.78
C ASP A 182 -14.55 4.57 -20.73
N ALA A 183 -14.35 5.63 -19.95
CA ALA A 183 -13.28 5.75 -18.97
C ALA A 183 -13.35 4.66 -17.88
N ASP A 184 -12.19 4.12 -17.50
CA ASP A 184 -12.08 3.28 -16.30
C ASP A 184 -11.96 4.18 -15.07
N TYR A 185 -13.05 4.28 -14.30
CA TYR A 185 -13.09 5.02 -13.05
C TYR A 185 -12.58 4.14 -11.91
N HIS A 186 -11.36 4.39 -11.48
CA HIS A 186 -10.71 3.58 -10.47
C HIS A 186 -10.59 4.31 -9.14
N GLN A 187 -11.04 3.64 -8.07
CA GLN A 187 -10.88 4.07 -6.69
C GLN A 187 -9.59 3.48 -6.13
N TYR A 188 -8.65 4.37 -5.76
CA TYR A 188 -7.55 4.01 -4.89
C TYR A 188 -7.95 4.18 -3.42
N PHE A 189 -7.44 3.32 -2.56
CA PHE A 189 -7.77 3.29 -1.13
C PHE A 189 -6.56 3.67 -0.29
N ARG A 190 -6.82 4.27 0.86
CA ARG A 190 -5.91 4.26 1.99
C ARG A 190 -6.22 3.00 2.80
N TYR A 191 -5.19 2.31 3.28
CA TYR A 191 -5.38 1.15 4.14
C TYR A 191 -4.89 1.45 5.55
N VAL A 192 -5.82 1.47 6.49
CA VAL A 192 -5.53 1.67 7.92
C VAL A 192 -5.09 0.34 8.52
N VAL A 193 -3.98 0.35 9.26
CA VAL A 193 -3.40 -0.83 9.88
C VAL A 193 -4.13 -1.21 11.18
N VAL A 194 -4.47 -2.49 11.31
CA VAL A 194 -5.04 -3.09 12.53
C VAL A 194 -3.92 -3.80 13.30
N LYS A 195 -3.28 -3.11 14.25
CA LYS A 195 -2.04 -3.57 14.92
C LYS A 195 -2.23 -4.89 15.66
N GLU A 196 -3.39 -5.10 16.29
CA GLU A 196 -3.72 -6.33 17.01
C GLU A 196 -3.69 -7.55 16.08
N LYS A 197 -4.22 -7.39 14.86
CA LYS A 197 -4.26 -8.47 13.86
C LYS A 197 -2.89 -8.78 13.29
N ILE A 198 -2.00 -7.78 13.20
CA ILE A 198 -0.60 -8.00 12.81
C ILE A 198 0.10 -8.92 13.81
N LYS A 199 -0.01 -8.61 15.11
CA LYS A 199 0.62 -9.40 16.17
C LYS A 199 0.12 -10.85 16.14
N GLU A 200 -1.19 -11.04 16.01
CA GLU A 200 -1.82 -12.36 15.91
C GLU A 200 -1.26 -13.18 14.73
N LEU A 201 -1.24 -12.61 13.53
CA LEU A 201 -0.77 -13.32 12.34
C LEU A 201 0.73 -13.58 12.34
N LEU A 202 1.55 -12.65 12.86
CA LEU A 202 2.98 -12.90 13.01
C LEU A 202 3.24 -14.06 13.96
N LEU A 203 2.50 -14.13 15.07
CA LEU A 203 2.63 -15.20 16.05
C LEU A 203 2.21 -16.55 15.47
N GLU A 204 1.09 -16.60 14.74
CA GLU A 204 0.63 -17.81 14.05
C GLU A 204 1.66 -18.29 13.02
N ASN A 205 2.16 -17.37 12.19
CA ASN A 205 3.14 -17.70 11.18
C ASN A 205 4.48 -18.14 11.79
N PHE A 206 4.95 -17.45 12.83
CA PHE A 206 6.13 -17.84 13.58
C PHE A 206 6.05 -19.28 14.08
N ARG A 207 4.95 -19.64 14.76
CA ARG A 207 4.75 -20.99 15.31
C ARG A 207 4.91 -22.07 14.24
N ILE A 208 4.23 -21.90 13.11
CA ILE A 208 4.26 -22.91 12.05
C ILE A 208 5.63 -22.95 11.35
N LEU A 209 6.22 -21.79 11.08
CA LEU A 209 7.53 -21.68 10.42
C LEU A 209 8.65 -22.26 11.30
N MET A 210 8.64 -21.92 12.59
CA MET A 210 9.59 -22.42 13.58
C MET A 210 9.46 -23.94 13.76
N GLN A 211 8.24 -24.46 13.88
CA GLN A 211 8.01 -25.91 13.92
C GLN A 211 8.56 -26.60 12.66
N GLY A 212 8.29 -26.03 11.48
CA GLY A 212 8.80 -26.56 10.21
C GLY A 212 10.33 -26.52 10.13
N ALA A 213 10.97 -25.46 10.62
CA ALA A 213 12.43 -25.32 10.66
C ALA A 213 13.09 -26.37 11.57
N LEU A 214 12.48 -26.65 12.73
CA LEU A 214 12.93 -27.68 13.67
C LEU A 214 12.71 -29.09 13.14
N GLN A 215 11.54 -29.36 12.53
CA GLN A 215 11.23 -30.67 11.96
C GLN A 215 12.19 -31.08 10.85
N LYS A 216 12.59 -30.13 9.98
CA LYS A 216 13.61 -30.37 8.95
C LYS A 216 14.97 -30.78 9.53
N ARG A 217 15.26 -30.38 10.76
CA ARG A 217 16.46 -30.73 11.53
C ARG A 217 16.28 -32.01 12.36
N GLY A 218 15.15 -32.70 12.23
CA GLY A 218 14.82 -33.91 13.00
C GLY A 218 14.45 -33.62 14.46
N ILE A 219 14.17 -32.37 14.82
CA ILE A 219 13.84 -31.95 16.18
C ILE A 219 12.32 -31.96 16.35
N ARG A 220 11.85 -32.62 17.42
CA ARG A 220 10.41 -32.67 17.75
C ARG A 220 10.00 -31.38 18.45
N ALA A 221 8.96 -30.74 17.92
CA ALA A 221 8.41 -29.51 18.48
C ALA A 221 6.88 -29.52 18.45
N GLN A 222 6.28 -29.02 19.53
CA GLN A 222 4.85 -28.76 19.65
C GLN A 222 4.63 -27.24 19.65
N ILE A 223 3.53 -26.78 19.06
CA ILE A 223 3.20 -25.35 18.98
C ILE A 223 2.02 -25.02 19.90
N ASN A 224 1.96 -23.78 20.37
CA ASN A 224 0.87 -23.24 21.19
C ASN A 224 0.55 -24.13 22.39
N THR A 225 1.57 -24.46 23.19
CA THR A 225 1.45 -25.34 24.35
C THR A 225 1.47 -24.55 25.66
N HIS A 226 1.29 -25.24 26.77
CA HIS A 226 1.47 -24.68 28.10
C HIS A 226 2.50 -25.51 28.86
N ILE A 227 3.30 -24.84 29.68
CA ILE A 227 4.23 -25.46 30.62
C ILE A 227 3.81 -25.11 32.05
N THR A 228 4.19 -25.96 32.99
CA THR A 228 3.90 -25.74 34.42
C THR A 228 5.18 -25.28 35.12
N GLY A 229 5.09 -24.14 35.81
CA GLY A 229 6.16 -23.62 36.64
C GLY A 229 6.22 -24.28 38.02
N LYS A 230 7.27 -24.00 38.79
CA LYS A 230 7.45 -24.50 40.17
C LYS A 230 6.33 -24.08 41.10
N SER A 231 5.76 -22.90 40.88
CA SER A 231 4.62 -22.39 41.62
C SER A 231 3.31 -23.16 41.34
N GLY A 232 3.30 -24.04 40.33
CA GLY A 232 2.09 -24.66 39.81
C GLY A 232 1.33 -23.80 38.78
N LEU A 233 1.80 -22.59 38.49
CA LEU A 233 1.20 -21.73 37.47
C LEU A 233 1.43 -22.30 36.06
N SER A 234 0.41 -22.14 35.22
CA SER A 234 0.46 -22.49 33.80
C SER A 234 0.96 -21.30 32.98
N HIS A 235 2.00 -21.51 32.18
CA HIS A 235 2.58 -20.50 31.29
C HIS A 235 2.41 -20.93 29.83
N SER A 236 1.82 -20.10 28.99
CA SER A 236 1.67 -20.37 27.55
C SER A 236 3.01 -20.25 26.84
N THR A 237 3.39 -21.17 25.96
CA THR A 237 4.61 -21.08 25.13
C THR A 237 4.29 -21.26 23.66
N ASP A 238 4.95 -20.47 22.81
CA ASP A 238 4.67 -20.49 21.38
C ASP A 238 5.15 -21.77 20.71
N VAL A 239 6.35 -22.24 21.07
CA VAL A 239 6.90 -23.52 20.62
C VAL A 239 7.61 -24.22 21.78
N LEU A 240 7.27 -25.49 22.01
CA LEU A 240 7.96 -26.37 22.96
C LEU A 240 8.75 -27.43 22.22
N VAL A 241 10.06 -27.44 22.43
CA VAL A 241 10.99 -28.44 21.91
C VAL A 241 11.12 -29.59 22.90
N LEU A 242 10.98 -30.81 22.39
CA LEU A 242 11.08 -32.04 23.18
C LEU A 242 12.39 -32.78 22.83
N GLY A 243 13.42 -32.52 23.61
CA GLY A 243 14.66 -33.30 23.60
C GLY A 243 14.53 -34.60 24.38
N LYS A 244 15.59 -35.42 24.39
CA LYS A 244 15.61 -36.68 25.17
C LYS A 244 15.55 -36.43 26.67
N ASN A 245 16.36 -35.47 27.15
CA ASN A 245 16.51 -35.14 28.58
C ASN A 245 16.31 -33.64 28.88
N LYS A 246 16.03 -32.83 27.86
CA LYS A 246 15.87 -31.37 27.97
C LYS A 246 14.62 -30.93 27.22
N GLN A 247 13.95 -29.92 27.77
CA GLN A 247 12.83 -29.25 27.11
C GLN A 247 13.18 -27.77 26.97
N ILE A 248 12.91 -27.22 25.78
CA ILE A 248 13.25 -25.83 25.46
C ILE A 248 11.98 -25.12 25.03
N THR A 249 11.66 -24.00 25.66
CA THR A 249 10.54 -23.14 25.26
C THR A 249 11.07 -22.08 24.31
N ILE A 250 10.38 -21.83 23.21
CA ILE A 250 10.70 -20.75 22.28
C ILE A 250 9.50 -19.82 22.20
N ASP A 251 9.75 -18.55 22.44
CA ASP A 251 8.71 -17.53 22.44
C ASP A 251 9.13 -16.32 21.61
N LEU A 252 8.17 -15.81 20.84
CA LEU A 252 8.36 -14.62 20.02
C LEU A 252 8.05 -13.37 20.86
N VAL A 253 8.93 -12.39 20.80
CA VAL A 253 8.79 -11.11 21.50
C VAL A 253 8.75 -9.98 20.46
N ILE A 254 7.55 -9.43 20.24
CA ILE A 254 7.29 -8.38 19.24
C ILE A 254 7.27 -7.00 19.90
N ASP A 255 6.78 -6.92 21.15
CA ASP A 255 6.64 -5.70 21.93
C ASP A 255 6.98 -5.90 23.42
N ARG A 256 6.81 -4.83 24.23
CA ARG A 256 7.10 -4.86 25.67
C ARG A 256 6.18 -5.80 26.45
N ASP A 257 4.95 -6.02 26.00
CA ASP A 257 4.01 -6.89 26.71
C ASP A 257 4.47 -8.35 26.66
N ASP A 258 5.10 -8.74 25.54
CA ASP A 258 5.68 -10.06 25.37
C ASP A 258 6.88 -10.31 26.31
N VAL A 259 7.62 -9.25 26.69
CA VAL A 259 8.76 -9.37 27.61
C VAL A 259 8.31 -9.88 28.99
N PHE A 260 7.15 -9.45 29.48
CA PHE A 260 6.60 -9.92 30.76
C PHE A 260 6.25 -11.42 30.74
N LYS A 261 5.78 -11.94 29.58
CA LYS A 261 5.54 -13.38 29.37
C LYS A 261 6.82 -14.19 29.53
N ILE A 262 7.95 -13.69 29.03
CA ILE A 262 9.27 -14.34 29.17
C ILE A 262 9.76 -14.26 30.61
N LEU A 263 9.65 -13.09 31.24
CA LEU A 263 10.10 -12.89 32.62
C LEU A 263 9.40 -13.84 33.60
N GLY A 264 8.07 -13.99 33.47
CA GLY A 264 7.30 -14.90 34.32
C GLY A 264 7.78 -16.35 34.22
N LYS A 265 8.06 -16.82 32.99
CA LYS A 265 8.58 -18.17 32.76
C LYS A 265 10.00 -18.35 33.25
N SER A 266 10.89 -17.41 32.94
CA SER A 266 12.31 -17.56 33.24
C SER A 266 12.60 -17.60 34.75
N VAL A 267 11.69 -17.03 35.55
CA VAL A 267 11.72 -17.09 37.02
C VAL A 267 11.07 -18.36 37.57
N ASP A 268 9.91 -18.76 37.03
CA ASP A 268 9.07 -19.81 37.62
C ASP A 268 9.30 -21.21 37.03
N ALA A 269 9.68 -21.30 35.76
CA ALA A 269 9.76 -22.53 34.97
C ALA A 269 11.21 -22.94 34.69
N ASP A 270 12.06 -22.96 35.73
CA ASP A 270 13.47 -23.27 35.58
C ASP A 270 13.75 -24.73 35.13
N ALA A 271 12.77 -25.64 35.20
CA ALA A 271 12.88 -26.99 34.66
C ALA A 271 13.05 -27.03 33.13
N TYR A 272 12.90 -25.87 32.47
CA TYR A 272 13.01 -25.68 31.03
C TYR A 272 14.16 -24.71 30.75
N ASP A 273 14.84 -24.93 29.62
CA ASP A 273 15.65 -23.86 29.03
C ASP A 273 14.73 -22.97 28.17
N HIS A 274 15.07 -21.70 28.03
CA HIS A 274 14.25 -20.72 27.33
C HIS A 274 15.03 -20.10 26.16
N LEU A 275 14.38 -19.96 25.01
CA LEU A 275 14.85 -19.15 23.90
C LEU A 275 13.83 -18.04 23.65
N ALA A 276 14.26 -16.79 23.81
CA ALA A 276 13.47 -15.63 23.45
C ALA A 276 13.93 -15.13 22.08
N LEU A 277 13.05 -15.18 21.09
CA LEU A 277 13.27 -14.61 19.76
C LEU A 277 12.71 -13.19 19.77
N ILE A 278 13.59 -12.20 19.86
CA ILE A 278 13.26 -10.82 20.18
C ILE A 278 13.44 -9.93 18.96
N ARG A 279 12.39 -9.20 18.61
CA ARG A 279 12.46 -8.22 17.53
C ARG A 279 13.41 -7.08 17.91
N GLN A 280 14.25 -6.66 16.97
CA GLN A 280 15.14 -5.52 17.18
C GLN A 280 14.36 -4.27 17.61
N GLY A 281 14.91 -3.55 18.60
CA GLY A 281 14.29 -2.36 19.18
C GLY A 281 13.41 -2.64 20.40
N VAL A 282 13.11 -3.90 20.73
CA VAL A 282 12.43 -4.25 21.99
C VAL A 282 13.45 -4.30 23.13
N GLU A 283 13.26 -3.44 24.14
CA GLU A 283 14.07 -3.46 25.36
C GLU A 283 13.71 -4.65 26.25
N VAL A 284 14.74 -5.33 26.74
CA VAL A 284 14.62 -6.53 27.58
C VAL A 284 15.19 -6.22 28.96
N THR A 285 14.55 -6.73 30.02
CA THR A 285 15.01 -6.48 31.39
C THR A 285 16.33 -7.22 31.68
N PRO A 286 17.21 -6.66 32.53
CA PRO A 286 18.46 -7.33 32.93
C PRO A 286 18.24 -8.73 33.50
N SER A 287 17.13 -8.94 34.23
CA SER A 287 16.77 -10.23 34.80
C SER A 287 16.57 -11.34 33.76
N ILE A 288 16.16 -11.00 32.51
CA ILE A 288 16.08 -11.97 31.41
C ILE A 288 17.46 -12.12 30.76
N GLN A 289 18.19 -11.01 30.54
CA GLN A 289 19.50 -11.00 29.89
C GLN A 289 20.56 -11.77 30.67
N GLU A 290 20.51 -11.70 32.00
CA GLU A 290 21.46 -12.34 32.91
C GLU A 290 21.02 -13.75 33.33
N ASN A 291 19.85 -14.22 32.90
CA ASN A 291 19.35 -15.53 33.26
C ASN A 291 20.14 -16.63 32.51
N PRO A 292 20.86 -17.53 33.21
CA PRO A 292 21.74 -18.52 32.57
C PRO A 292 20.99 -19.59 31.76
N ARG A 293 19.67 -19.73 31.96
CA ARG A 293 18.80 -20.65 31.20
C ARG A 293 18.07 -19.96 30.05
N THR A 294 18.25 -18.65 29.87
CA THR A 294 17.59 -17.91 28.79
C THR A 294 18.60 -17.52 27.73
N VAL A 295 18.36 -17.98 26.51
CA VAL A 295 19.10 -17.58 25.32
C VAL A 295 18.27 -16.56 24.55
N ILE A 296 18.88 -15.42 24.22
CA ILE A 296 18.23 -14.37 23.45
C ILE A 296 18.76 -14.41 22.02
N VAL A 297 17.86 -14.42 21.05
CA VAL A 297 18.15 -14.21 19.63
C VAL A 297 17.45 -12.94 19.19
N ILE A 298 18.19 -11.94 18.72
CA ILE A 298 17.62 -10.69 18.20
C ILE A 298 17.46 -10.82 16.69
N PHE A 299 16.32 -10.39 16.14
CA PHE A 299 16.06 -10.45 14.70
C PHE A 299 15.46 -9.16 14.13
N ASP A 300 15.81 -8.88 12.88
CA ASP A 300 15.17 -7.86 12.03
C ASP A 300 14.18 -8.47 11.05
N ASN A 301 14.52 -9.66 10.54
CA ASN A 301 13.69 -10.48 9.68
C ASN A 301 13.37 -11.80 10.38
N LEU A 302 12.08 -12.15 10.49
CA LEU A 302 11.60 -13.33 11.22
C LEU A 302 12.10 -14.62 10.60
N MET A 303 12.23 -14.69 9.27
CA MET A 303 12.73 -15.90 8.61
C MET A 303 14.19 -16.16 8.96
N GLU A 304 15.04 -15.14 8.95
CA GLU A 304 16.42 -15.24 9.40
C GLU A 304 16.49 -15.58 10.90
N GLY A 305 15.70 -14.88 11.73
CA GLY A 305 15.60 -15.13 13.16
C GLY A 305 15.16 -16.55 13.50
N ILE A 306 14.24 -17.14 12.73
CA ILE A 306 13.81 -18.53 12.89
C ILE A 306 14.94 -19.51 12.57
N GLU A 307 15.70 -19.29 11.51
CA GLU A 307 16.83 -20.17 11.18
C GLU A 307 17.93 -20.08 12.24
N THR A 308 18.28 -18.87 12.70
CA THR A 308 19.24 -18.66 13.81
C THR A 308 18.74 -19.28 15.12
N ALA A 309 17.45 -19.12 15.44
CA ALA A 309 16.85 -19.75 16.62
C ALA A 309 16.90 -21.28 16.51
N ALA A 310 16.65 -21.84 15.34
CA ALA A 310 16.70 -23.29 15.13
C ALA A 310 18.12 -23.85 15.31
N GLU A 311 19.14 -23.15 14.79
CA GLU A 311 20.55 -23.48 15.04
C GLU A 311 20.89 -23.43 16.52
N LYS A 312 20.41 -22.39 17.22
CA LYS A 312 20.67 -22.24 18.64
C LYS A 312 20.03 -23.33 19.50
N VAL A 313 18.82 -23.76 19.13
CA VAL A 313 18.15 -24.92 19.74
C VAL A 313 18.98 -26.19 19.59
N GLU A 314 19.62 -26.42 18.43
CA GLU A 314 20.50 -27.58 18.27
C GLU A 314 21.69 -27.55 19.23
N GLU A 315 22.32 -26.39 19.41
CA GLU A 315 23.42 -26.22 20.36
C GLU A 315 22.96 -26.52 21.79
N MET A 316 21.80 -25.98 22.19
CA MET A 316 21.21 -26.18 23.52
C MET A 316 20.87 -27.64 23.82
N LEU A 317 20.49 -28.42 22.79
CA LEU A 317 20.22 -29.85 22.93
C LEU A 317 21.49 -30.73 22.98
N ARG A 318 22.64 -30.21 22.50
CA ARG A 318 23.92 -30.93 22.50
C ARG A 318 24.73 -30.73 23.78
N GLY A 319 24.68 -29.53 24.37
CA GLY A 319 25.18 -29.28 25.73
C GLY A 319 24.25 -29.85 26.78
#